data_AF-A0A356QCT9-F1
#
_entry.id   AF-A0A356QCT9-F1
#
_cell.length_a   1.000
_cell.length_b   1.000
_cell.length_c   1.000
_cell.angle_alpha   90.00
_cell.angle_beta   90.00
_cell.angle_gamma   90.00
#
_symmetry.space_group_name_H-M   'P 1'
#
loop_
_entity.id
_entity.type
_entity.pdbx_description
1 polymer ?
#
loop_
_entity_poly.entity_id
_entity_poly.type
_entity_poly.pdbx_seq_one_letter_code
_entity_poly.pdbx_strand_id
1 'polypeptide(L)' 'MNFDNIPAGKDLPNDIYVAIEIPANHAPIKYEIDKDMGALLVDRFMATPMF' A
#
# COMPACT_ATOMS: atom_id res chain seq x y z
N MET A 1 -8.36 -0.63 9.70
CA MET A 1 -9.40 -0.86 8.66
C MET A 1 -9.42 -2.34 8.36
N ASN A 2 -10.56 -2.96 8.05
CA ASN A 2 -10.57 -4.38 7.70
C ASN A 2 -10.41 -4.56 6.18
N PHE A 3 -9.17 -4.79 5.74
CA PHE A 3 -8.84 -5.01 4.33
C PHE A 3 -9.43 -6.32 3.79
N ASP A 4 -9.72 -7.31 4.64
CA ASP A 4 -10.26 -8.61 4.24
C ASP A 4 -11.68 -8.50 3.66
N ASN A 5 -12.40 -7.44 4.00
CA ASN A 5 -13.73 -7.18 3.48
C ASN A 5 -13.72 -6.51 2.09
N ILE A 6 -12.55 -6.14 1.57
CA ILE A 6 -12.42 -5.52 0.25
C ILE A 6 -12.20 -6.65 -0.77
N PRO A 7 -13.12 -6.86 -1.73
CA PRO A 7 -12.89 -7.86 -2.78
C PRO A 7 -11.69 -7.44 -3.64
N ALA A 8 -11.06 -8.39 -4.34
CA ALA A 8 -9.89 -8.09 -5.17
C ALA A 8 -10.18 -7.15 -6.36
N GLY A 9 -11.45 -6.91 -6.70
CA GLY A 9 -11.87 -6.09 -7.83
C GLY A 9 -13.32 -6.31 -8.20
N LYS A 10 -13.80 -5.56 -9.20
CA LYS A 10 -15.17 -5.67 -9.71
C LYS A 10 -15.33 -6.70 -10.84
N ASP A 11 -14.33 -6.81 -11.71
CA ASP A 11 -14.34 -7.70 -12.89
C ASP A 11 -12.92 -8.21 -13.15
N LEU A 12 -12.52 -9.29 -12.49
CA LEU A 12 -11.15 -9.80 -12.63
C LEU A 12 -10.98 -10.56 -13.96
N PRO A 13 -9.85 -10.34 -14.69
CA PRO A 13 -8.68 -9.53 -14.33
C PRO A 13 -8.71 -8.08 -14.87
N ASN A 14 -9.82 -7.62 -15.45
CA ASN A 14 -9.92 -6.34 -16.16
C ASN A 14 -10.02 -5.12 -15.21
N ASP A 15 -10.60 -5.29 -14.03
CA ASP A 15 -10.84 -4.28 -13.00
C ASP A 15 -10.47 -4.85 -11.61
N ILE A 16 -9.44 -4.27 -11.00
CA ILE A 16 -8.89 -4.67 -9.70
C ILE A 16 -8.81 -3.48 -8.73
N TYR A 17 -8.97 -3.77 -7.45
CA TYR A 17 -8.74 -2.80 -6.38
C TYR A 17 -7.32 -2.91 -5.85
N VAL A 18 -6.70 -1.76 -5.60
CA VAL A 18 -5.32 -1.67 -5.11
C VAL A 18 -5.29 -0.78 -3.87
N ALA A 19 -4.73 -1.31 -2.78
CA ALA A 19 -4.39 -0.51 -1.60
C ALA A 19 -3.06 0.21 -1.86
N ILE A 20 -3.08 1.54 -1.80
CA ILE A 20 -1.87 2.34 -2.03
C ILE A 20 -1.08 2.45 -0.72
N GLU A 21 0.09 1.82 -0.69
CA GLU A 21 1.02 1.92 0.44
C GLU A 21 1.92 3.14 0.34
N ILE A 22 2.33 3.51 -0.89
CA ILE A 22 3.24 4.62 -1.16
C ILE A 22 2.64 5.47 -2.29
N PRO A 23 2.22 6.71 -2.00
CA PRO A 23 1.76 7.62 -3.03
C PRO A 23 2.88 7.98 -4.02
N ALA A 24 2.50 8.36 -5.25
CA ALA A 24 3.46 8.94 -6.19
C ALA A 24 4.00 10.28 -5.66
N ASN A 25 5.28 10.58 -5.94
CA ASN A 25 5.96 11.84 -5.57
C ASN A 25 5.95 12.16 -4.06
N HIS A 26 6.01 11.13 -3.23
CA HIS A 26 6.02 11.22 -1.77
C HIS A 26 7.47 11.29 -1.21
N ALA A 27 7.60 11.61 0.08
CA ALA A 27 8.87 11.59 0.83
C ALA A 27 9.62 10.24 0.72
N PRO A 28 10.91 10.17 1.06
CA PRO A 28 11.69 8.94 0.93
C PRO A 28 11.40 7.93 2.07
N ILE A 29 10.17 7.43 2.15
CA ILE A 29 9.74 6.45 3.17
C ILE A 29 9.03 5.28 2.47
N LYS A 30 9.46 4.06 2.75
CA LYS A 30 8.69 2.86 2.39
C LYS A 30 7.74 2.55 3.53
N TYR A 31 6.45 2.66 3.26
CA TYR A 31 5.42 2.12 4.12
C TYR A 31 5.02 0.72 3.67
N GLU A 32 4.37 0.00 4.58
CA GLU A 32 3.80 -1.31 4.32
C GLU A 32 2.55 -1.49 5.18
N ILE A 33 1.51 -2.09 4.62
CA ILE A 33 0.31 -2.46 5.37
C ILE A 33 0.58 -3.78 6.09
N ASP A 34 0.55 -3.74 7.41
CA ASP A 34 0.53 -4.96 8.22
C ASP A 34 -0.85 -5.61 8.13
N LYS A 35 -0.88 -6.86 7.66
CA LYS A 35 -2.12 -7.59 7.37
C LYS A 35 -2.89 -7.99 8.62
N ASP A 36 -2.18 -8.28 9.71
CA ASP A 36 -2.80 -8.73 10.96
C ASP A 36 -3.38 -7.54 11.74
N MET A 37 -2.69 -6.40 11.71
CA MET A 37 -3.11 -5.17 12.40
C MET A 37 -4.05 -4.29 11.55
N GLY A 38 -4.03 -4.45 10.23
CA GLY A 38 -4.76 -3.57 9.30
C GLY A 38 -4.31 -2.10 9.42
N ALA A 39 -3.01 -1.90 9.64
CA ALA A 39 -2.38 -0.61 9.92
C ALA A 39 -1.19 -0.37 8.97
N LEU A 40 -0.88 0.90 8.70
CA LEU A 40 0.28 1.30 7.89
C LEU A 40 1.50 1.46 8.80
N LEU A 41 2.56 0.70 8.54
CA LEU A 41 3.81 0.75 9.28
C LEU A 41 4.93 1.34 8.42
N VAL A 42 5.91 1.96 9.09
CA VAL A 42 7.16 2.36 8.44
C VAL A 42 8.06 1.13 8.37
N ASP A 43 8.28 0.62 7.16
CA ASP A 43 9.29 -0.42 6.93
C ASP A 43 10.68 0.20 7.03
N ARG A 44 10.94 1.27 6.26
CA ARG A 44 12.22 1.98 6.31
C ARG A 44 12.19 3.38 5.73
N PHE A 45 13.17 4.18 6.13
CA PHE A 45 13.56 5.40 5.41
C PHE A 45 14.47 5.03 4.24
N MET A 46 14.21 5.58 3.05
CA MET A 46 15.00 5.33 1.86
C MET A 46 16.28 6.17 1.89
N ALA A 47 17.43 5.53 1.71
CA ALA A 47 18.74 6.19 1.76
C ALA A 47 19.13 6.89 0.45
N THR A 48 18.54 6.44 -0.67
CA THR A 48 18.83 6.97 -2.00
C THR A 48 17.81 8.04 -2.38
N PRO A 49 18.24 9.23 -2.86
CA PRO A 49 17.34 10.23 -3.40
C PRO A 49 16.83 9.76 -4.77
N MET A 50 15.60 9.23 -4.80
CA MET A 50 14.87 8.87 -6.03
C MET A 50 13.77 9.91 -6.24
N PHE A 51 13.69 10.48 -7.45
CA PHE A 51 12.77 11.55 -7.83
C PHE A 51 11.79 11.05 -8.90
#